data_AF-A0A444JAN4-F1
#
_entry.id   AF-A0A444JAN4-F1
#
_cell.length_a   1.000
_cell.length_b   1.000
_cell.length_c   1.000
_cell.angle_alpha   90.00
_cell.angle_beta   90.00
_cell.angle_gamma   90.00
#
_symmetry.space_group_name_H-M   'P 1'
#
loop_
_entity.id
_entity.type
_entity.pdbx_description
1 polymer ?
#
loop_
_entity_poly.entity_id
_entity_poly.type
_entity_poly.pdbx_seq_one_letter_code
_entity_poly.pdbx_strand_id
1 'polypeptide(L)'
;RKITVDTPLYTAILSEQGGGLKSFVLKKYRTAKEKDAPAMEMITATNPAEFPMLFSLDNGAGTDLPFFQAEATSVRVEEGGKAELKMTAVQAEEGVRIERYLTFTSDTYLIDSRYVVSNIGTVPLQISPALVMTNGPFTSGAAGGGYLSGGAAGMFSGPAAYVNGKLEEIKVKKLADGPFMLQGAVRWAAHVDNYFMCALIPGKGNTGTFSAVGDNKVRTVLTGGILKMAPGETEEFRYEGFFGPKKLAYLKETGYDLAEAINFGWFDILAKPMLYLLNFFLFCCGQLRYRHHSGDLSGQGLLLADHPEGHEVHEEYAETATQGRKTSGEV
;
A
#
# COMPACT_ATOMS: atom_id res chain seq x y z
N ARG A 1 5.98 -22.35 -14.15
CA ARG A 1 7.26 -21.60 -14.00
C ARG A 1 7.08 -20.44 -13.03
N LYS A 2 8.17 -19.74 -12.70
CA LYS A 2 8.18 -18.49 -11.93
C LYS A 2 8.59 -17.35 -12.88
N ILE A 3 7.94 -16.20 -12.78
CA ILE A 3 8.23 -15.03 -13.61
C ILE A 3 8.75 -13.93 -12.70
N THR A 4 9.95 -13.44 -12.96
CA THR A 4 10.55 -12.37 -12.16
C THR A 4 10.18 -11.01 -12.75
N VAL A 5 9.65 -10.12 -11.94
CA VAL A 5 9.40 -8.72 -12.30
C VAL A 5 10.34 -7.84 -11.49
N ASP A 6 11.17 -7.05 -12.16
CA ASP A 6 12.14 -6.15 -11.51
C ASP A 6 11.81 -4.69 -11.82
N THR A 7 11.62 -3.89 -10.78
CA THR A 7 11.36 -2.44 -10.87
C THR A 7 12.33 -1.66 -9.98
N PRO A 8 12.42 -0.32 -10.05
CA PRO A 8 13.28 0.44 -9.14
C PRO A 8 12.87 0.30 -7.66
N LEU A 9 11.61 -0.03 -7.37
CA LEU A 9 11.07 -0.07 -6.01
C LEU A 9 11.01 -1.47 -5.40
N TYR A 10 10.83 -2.50 -6.22
CA TYR A 10 10.63 -3.87 -5.74
C TYR A 10 11.13 -4.92 -6.74
N THR A 11 11.27 -6.15 -6.25
CA THR A 11 11.39 -7.35 -7.08
C THR A 11 10.24 -8.28 -6.70
N ALA A 12 9.47 -8.71 -7.69
CA ALA A 12 8.32 -9.58 -7.51
C ALA A 12 8.49 -10.90 -8.27
N ILE A 13 7.85 -11.96 -7.78
CA ILE A 13 7.82 -13.26 -8.44
C ILE A 13 6.37 -13.71 -8.59
N LEU A 14 5.93 -13.91 -9.83
CA LEU A 14 4.62 -14.49 -10.15
C LEU A 14 4.75 -16.00 -10.37
N SER A 15 3.72 -16.74 -9.97
CA SER A 15 3.58 -18.17 -10.19
C SER A 15 2.65 -18.46 -11.35
N GLU A 16 3.06 -19.31 -12.29
CA GLU A 16 2.14 -19.85 -13.31
C GLU A 16 1.04 -20.73 -12.72
N GLN A 17 1.31 -21.40 -11.58
CA GLN A 17 0.25 -22.08 -10.83
C GLN A 17 -0.61 -21.03 -10.14
N GLY A 18 -1.85 -20.86 -10.60
CA GLY A 18 -2.85 -19.91 -10.07
C GLY A 18 -2.65 -18.46 -10.50
N GLY A 19 -1.51 -18.10 -11.10
CA GLY A 19 -1.20 -16.70 -11.44
C GLY A 19 -0.83 -15.84 -10.23
N GLY A 20 -0.78 -16.39 -9.02
CA GLY A 20 -0.60 -15.61 -7.79
C GLY A 20 0.79 -15.01 -7.64
N LEU A 21 0.88 -13.97 -6.82
CA LEU A 21 2.12 -13.30 -6.45
C LEU A 21 2.82 -14.09 -5.33
N LYS A 22 3.91 -14.77 -5.67
CA LYS A 22 4.66 -15.66 -4.77
C LYS A 22 5.61 -14.91 -3.83
N SER A 23 6.16 -13.79 -4.28
CA SER A 23 7.14 -12.98 -3.52
C SER A 23 7.08 -11.55 -4.01
N PHE A 24 7.28 -10.60 -3.10
CA PHE A 24 7.31 -9.17 -3.36
C PHE A 24 8.25 -8.51 -2.36
N VAL A 25 9.49 -8.30 -2.79
CA VAL A 25 10.58 -7.77 -1.97
C VAL A 25 10.75 -6.27 -2.22
N LEU A 26 10.63 -5.47 -1.18
CA LEU A 26 10.82 -4.02 -1.26
C LEU A 26 12.32 -3.66 -1.23
N LYS A 27 12.84 -3.05 -2.30
CA LYS A 27 14.29 -2.76 -2.44
C LYS A 27 14.79 -1.72 -1.44
N LYS A 28 13.92 -0.81 -1.01
CA LYS A 28 14.23 0.35 -0.14
C LYS A 28 13.94 0.11 1.35
N TYR A 29 13.43 -1.07 1.73
CA TYR A 29 12.98 -1.35 3.09
C TYR A 29 13.57 -2.65 3.61
N ARG A 30 13.90 -2.68 4.90
CA ARG A 30 14.48 -3.83 5.60
C ARG A 30 13.57 -4.24 6.75
N THR A 31 13.69 -5.49 7.19
CA THR A 31 12.90 -6.01 8.32
C THR A 31 13.29 -5.41 9.67
N ALA A 32 14.49 -4.83 9.76
CA ALA A 32 15.02 -4.19 10.96
C ALA A 32 15.98 -3.04 10.60
N LYS A 33 16.47 -2.28 11.59
CA LYS A 33 17.28 -1.07 11.37
C LYS A 33 18.74 -1.39 11.05
N GLU A 34 19.18 -2.59 11.41
CA GLU A 34 20.53 -3.10 11.20
C GLU A 34 20.87 -3.12 9.70
N LYS A 35 22.12 -2.78 9.38
CA LYS A 35 22.57 -2.61 7.99
C LYS A 35 22.48 -3.90 7.16
N ASP A 36 22.61 -5.04 7.82
CA ASP A 36 22.58 -6.40 7.26
C ASP A 36 21.19 -7.06 7.36
N ALA A 37 20.18 -6.36 7.89
CA ALA A 37 18.83 -6.88 7.95
C ALA A 37 18.32 -7.25 6.54
N PRO A 38 17.60 -8.37 6.39
CA PRO A 38 17.06 -8.79 5.11
C PRO A 38 16.10 -7.73 4.56
N ALA A 39 15.97 -7.70 3.23
CA ALA A 39 14.98 -6.86 2.57
C ALA A 39 13.57 -7.27 3.01
N MET A 40 12.66 -6.30 3.03
CA MET A 40 11.28 -6.53 3.44
C MET A 40 10.54 -7.36 2.38
N GLU A 41 10.18 -8.59 2.73
CA GLU A 41 9.28 -9.44 1.94
C GLU A 41 7.84 -9.25 2.42
N MET A 42 6.94 -8.92 1.49
CA MET A 42 5.55 -8.63 1.78
C MET A 42 4.66 -9.87 1.78
N ILE A 43 5.07 -10.94 1.10
CA ILE A 43 4.30 -12.16 0.91
C ILE A 43 4.77 -13.23 1.89
N THR A 44 3.93 -13.57 2.86
CA THR A 44 4.23 -14.62 3.85
C THR A 44 3.78 -16.01 3.42
N ALA A 45 2.94 -16.10 2.39
CA ALA A 45 2.38 -17.35 1.90
C ALA A 45 3.44 -18.20 1.18
N THR A 46 3.46 -19.50 1.47
CA THR A 46 4.34 -20.47 0.81
C THR A 46 3.59 -21.42 -0.12
N ASN A 47 2.30 -21.62 0.15
CA ASN A 47 1.38 -22.42 -0.65
C ASN A 47 0.82 -21.60 -1.84
N PRO A 48 0.92 -22.07 -3.09
CA PRO A 48 0.34 -21.39 -4.24
C PRO A 48 -1.15 -21.05 -4.15
N ALA A 49 -1.95 -21.85 -3.42
CA ALA A 49 -3.37 -21.58 -3.19
C ALA A 49 -3.63 -20.44 -2.19
N GLU A 50 -2.59 -19.93 -1.53
CA GLU A 50 -2.65 -18.84 -0.58
C GLU A 50 -2.00 -17.55 -1.10
N PHE A 51 -1.35 -17.58 -2.27
CA PHE A 51 -0.71 -16.39 -2.82
C PHE A 51 -1.73 -15.24 -3.02
N PRO A 52 -1.32 -13.98 -2.83
CA PRO A 52 -2.14 -12.85 -3.21
C PRO A 52 -2.36 -12.74 -4.72
N MET A 53 -3.37 -11.95 -5.09
CA MET A 53 -3.79 -11.70 -6.47
C MET A 53 -4.16 -12.98 -7.25
N LEU A 54 -4.66 -13.99 -6.55
CA LEU A 54 -5.28 -15.15 -7.18
C LEU A 54 -6.66 -14.73 -7.71
N PHE A 55 -6.90 -15.02 -8.98
CA PHE A 55 -8.20 -14.79 -9.60
C PHE A 55 -8.92 -16.12 -9.77
N SER A 56 -10.19 -16.15 -9.41
CA SER A 56 -11.04 -17.31 -9.59
C SER A 56 -12.41 -16.93 -10.15
N LEU A 57 -13.12 -17.94 -10.66
CA LEU A 57 -14.45 -17.81 -11.25
C LEU A 57 -15.52 -18.53 -10.41
N ASP A 58 -15.19 -18.88 -9.18
CA ASP A 58 -15.97 -19.73 -8.27
C ASP A 58 -16.20 -19.07 -6.89
N ASN A 59 -16.26 -17.74 -6.86
CA ASN A 59 -16.37 -16.93 -5.64
C ASN A 59 -15.19 -17.13 -4.67
N GLY A 60 -14.00 -17.35 -5.22
CA GLY A 60 -12.82 -17.66 -4.42
C GLY A 60 -13.00 -18.95 -3.63
N ALA A 61 -13.62 -20.02 -4.16
CA ALA A 61 -13.53 -21.32 -3.50
C ALA A 61 -12.11 -21.88 -3.65
N GLY A 62 -11.47 -21.65 -4.81
CA GLY A 62 -10.07 -21.98 -5.03
C GLY A 62 -9.80 -23.48 -5.01
N THR A 63 -10.80 -24.28 -5.41
CA THR A 63 -10.71 -25.74 -5.45
C THR A 63 -9.74 -26.22 -6.51
N ASP A 64 -9.65 -25.50 -7.63
CA ASP A 64 -8.65 -25.72 -8.67
C ASP A 64 -8.01 -24.40 -9.11
N LEU A 65 -6.68 -24.34 -9.04
CA LEU A 65 -5.94 -23.17 -9.49
C LEU A 65 -5.69 -23.27 -10.99
N PRO A 66 -6.14 -22.30 -11.81
CA PRO A 66 -5.82 -22.30 -13.22
C PRO A 66 -4.31 -22.27 -13.44
N PHE A 67 -3.83 -23.08 -14.38
CA PHE A 67 -2.45 -23.02 -14.82
C PHE A 67 -2.30 -21.95 -15.92
N PHE A 68 -1.59 -20.88 -15.60
CA PHE A 68 -1.31 -19.80 -16.54
C PHE A 68 0.01 -20.02 -17.26
N GLN A 69 0.04 -19.73 -18.56
CA GLN A 69 1.25 -19.61 -19.34
C GLN A 69 1.60 -18.13 -19.52
N ALA A 70 2.73 -17.71 -18.98
CA ALA A 70 3.26 -16.36 -19.20
C ALA A 70 3.99 -16.26 -20.54
N GLU A 71 3.86 -15.11 -21.20
CA GLU A 71 4.56 -14.81 -22.46
C GLU A 71 6.07 -14.58 -22.27
N ALA A 72 6.48 -14.21 -21.06
CA ALA A 72 7.87 -13.97 -20.69
C ALA A 72 8.23 -14.65 -19.35
N THR A 73 9.52 -14.93 -19.16
CA THR A 73 10.07 -15.45 -17.89
C THR A 73 10.61 -14.34 -16.98
N SER A 74 10.81 -13.14 -17.53
CA SER A 74 11.20 -11.95 -16.77
C SER A 74 10.66 -10.68 -17.39
N VAL A 75 10.33 -9.70 -16.55
CA VAL A 75 9.94 -8.34 -16.92
C VAL A 75 10.81 -7.36 -16.16
N ARG A 76 11.32 -6.33 -16.84
CA ARG A 76 12.12 -5.28 -16.22
C ARG A 76 11.51 -3.92 -16.55
N VAL A 77 11.33 -3.10 -15.53
CA VAL A 77 10.84 -1.73 -15.63
C VAL A 77 11.98 -0.80 -15.25
N GLU A 78 12.43 0.02 -16.19
CA GLU A 78 13.43 1.07 -15.91
C GLU A 78 12.76 2.29 -15.25
N GLU A 79 13.57 3.17 -14.69
CA GLU A 79 13.11 4.43 -14.09
C GLU A 79 12.31 5.28 -15.09
N GLY A 80 11.16 5.80 -14.67
CA GLY A 80 10.20 6.51 -15.53
C GLY A 80 9.42 5.60 -16.48
N GLY A 81 9.66 4.29 -16.44
CA GLY A 81 9.09 3.31 -17.36
C GLY A 81 7.80 2.63 -16.88
N LYS A 82 7.20 1.90 -17.82
CA LYS A 82 6.05 1.02 -17.64
C LYS A 82 6.27 -0.26 -18.45
N ALA A 83 5.82 -1.40 -17.94
CA ALA A 83 5.78 -2.66 -18.67
C ALA A 83 4.47 -3.41 -18.42
N GLU A 84 4.10 -4.29 -19.35
CA GLU A 84 2.97 -5.21 -19.23
C GLU A 84 3.45 -6.67 -19.34
N LEU A 85 2.75 -7.57 -18.67
CA LEU A 85 2.93 -9.03 -18.79
C LEU A 85 1.58 -9.68 -19.08
N LYS A 86 1.48 -10.40 -20.19
CA LYS A 86 0.36 -11.29 -20.47
C LYS A 86 0.58 -12.68 -19.91
N MET A 87 -0.45 -13.21 -19.25
CA MET A 87 -0.54 -14.60 -18.81
C MET A 87 -1.86 -15.20 -19.31
N THR A 88 -1.84 -16.41 -19.87
CA THR A 88 -3.04 -17.06 -20.43
C THR A 88 -3.28 -18.41 -19.79
N ALA A 89 -4.50 -18.67 -19.29
CA ALA A 89 -4.94 -19.98 -18.85
C ALA A 89 -6.09 -20.47 -19.73
N VAL A 90 -6.08 -21.76 -20.06
CA VAL A 90 -7.16 -22.43 -20.80
C VAL A 90 -7.62 -23.62 -19.97
N GLN A 91 -8.88 -23.57 -19.56
CA GLN A 91 -9.59 -24.57 -18.77
C GLN A 91 -10.56 -25.28 -19.72
N ALA A 92 -10.05 -26.29 -20.43
CA ALA A 92 -10.74 -26.89 -21.56
C ALA A 92 -11.99 -27.70 -21.14
N GLU A 93 -11.96 -28.32 -19.96
CA GLU A 93 -13.08 -29.10 -19.42
C GLU A 93 -14.26 -28.18 -19.07
N GLU A 94 -13.95 -26.99 -18.57
CA GLU A 94 -14.91 -25.94 -18.21
C GLU A 94 -15.30 -25.06 -19.40
N GLY A 95 -14.61 -25.16 -20.54
CA GLY A 95 -14.84 -24.30 -21.70
C GLY A 95 -14.48 -22.83 -21.46
N VAL A 96 -13.46 -22.56 -20.64
CA VAL A 96 -13.06 -21.19 -20.25
C VAL A 96 -11.64 -20.86 -20.72
N ARG A 97 -11.47 -19.66 -21.26
CA ARG A 97 -10.16 -19.02 -21.44
C ARG A 97 -10.05 -17.78 -20.56
N ILE A 98 -8.93 -17.63 -19.87
CA ILE A 98 -8.60 -16.45 -19.06
C ILE A 98 -7.31 -15.84 -19.60
N GLU A 99 -7.37 -14.61 -20.06
CA GLU A 99 -6.19 -13.81 -20.33
C GLU A 99 -6.03 -12.76 -19.23
N ARG A 100 -4.85 -12.69 -18.62
CA ARG A 100 -4.52 -11.71 -17.60
C ARG A 100 -3.42 -10.81 -18.13
N TYR A 101 -3.62 -9.51 -17.98
CA TYR A 101 -2.69 -8.46 -18.34
C TYR A 101 -2.29 -7.75 -17.05
N LEU A 102 -1.01 -7.87 -16.68
CA LEU A 102 -0.43 -7.26 -15.48
C LEU A 102 0.40 -6.06 -15.88
N THR A 103 0.07 -4.90 -15.36
CA THR A 103 0.78 -3.65 -15.63
C THR A 103 1.63 -3.25 -14.43
N PHE A 104 2.90 -2.91 -14.69
CA PHE A 104 3.88 -2.46 -13.71
C PHE A 104 4.43 -1.09 -14.12
N THR A 105 4.61 -0.21 -13.15
CA THR A 105 5.19 1.13 -13.34
C THR A 105 6.33 1.35 -12.35
N SER A 106 7.27 2.22 -12.72
CA SER A 106 8.55 2.35 -12.01
C SER A 106 8.47 3.04 -10.64
N ASP A 107 7.40 3.78 -10.38
CA ASP A 107 7.25 4.78 -9.32
C ASP A 107 6.19 4.43 -8.27
N THR A 108 5.48 3.31 -8.41
CA THR A 108 4.45 2.86 -7.47
C THR A 108 4.63 1.41 -7.02
N TYR A 109 3.93 1.06 -5.94
CA TYR A 109 3.79 -0.31 -5.42
C TYR A 109 2.45 -0.95 -5.83
N LEU A 110 1.68 -0.26 -6.67
CA LEU A 110 0.43 -0.70 -7.25
C LEU A 110 0.68 -1.56 -8.50
N ILE A 111 0.01 -2.70 -8.59
CA ILE A 111 -0.03 -3.56 -9.77
C ILE A 111 -1.46 -3.57 -10.29
N ASP A 112 -1.65 -3.12 -11.54
CA ASP A 112 -2.91 -3.26 -12.26
C ASP A 112 -3.00 -4.66 -12.86
N SER A 113 -4.15 -5.31 -12.68
CA SER A 113 -4.46 -6.63 -13.20
C SER A 113 -5.81 -6.64 -13.90
N ARG A 114 -5.77 -6.67 -15.23
CA ARG A 114 -6.94 -6.79 -16.10
C ARG A 114 -7.11 -8.24 -16.55
N TYR A 115 -8.31 -8.78 -16.42
CA TYR A 115 -8.66 -10.13 -16.81
C TYR A 115 -9.71 -10.09 -17.92
N VAL A 116 -9.46 -10.82 -19.00
CA VAL A 116 -10.40 -11.06 -20.09
C VAL A 116 -10.79 -12.53 -20.02
N VAL A 117 -12.03 -12.79 -19.65
CA VAL A 117 -12.58 -14.15 -19.50
C VAL A 117 -13.48 -14.41 -20.68
N SER A 118 -13.28 -15.52 -21.38
CA SER A 118 -14.09 -15.91 -22.54
C SER A 118 -14.68 -17.29 -22.36
N ASN A 119 -15.98 -17.43 -22.63
CA ASN A 119 -16.63 -18.71 -22.77
C ASN A 119 -16.30 -19.28 -24.16
N ILE A 120 -15.36 -20.20 -24.22
CA ILE A 120 -14.93 -20.89 -25.44
C ILE A 120 -15.66 -22.24 -25.64
N GLY A 121 -16.58 -22.58 -24.74
CA GLY A 121 -17.41 -23.78 -24.81
C GLY A 121 -18.65 -23.61 -25.69
N THR A 122 -19.51 -24.61 -25.65
CA THR A 122 -20.76 -24.68 -26.44
C THR A 122 -22.02 -24.46 -25.61
N VAL A 123 -21.88 -24.30 -24.29
CA VAL A 123 -22.99 -24.12 -23.34
C VAL A 123 -22.79 -22.83 -22.53
N PRO A 124 -23.87 -22.21 -22.02
CA PRO A 124 -23.75 -21.07 -21.11
C PRO A 124 -22.99 -21.43 -19.83
N LEU A 125 -22.15 -20.51 -19.36
CA LEU A 125 -21.40 -20.63 -18.12
C LEU A 125 -22.01 -19.74 -17.05
N GLN A 126 -21.95 -20.20 -15.80
CA GLN A 126 -22.22 -19.37 -14.64
C GLN A 126 -20.92 -19.22 -13.87
N ILE A 127 -20.44 -17.99 -13.75
CA ILE A 127 -19.18 -17.67 -13.08
C ILE A 127 -19.43 -16.72 -11.92
N SER A 128 -18.54 -16.72 -10.94
CA SER A 128 -18.49 -15.74 -9.86
C SER A 128 -17.05 -15.24 -9.73
N PRO A 129 -16.66 -14.19 -10.47
CA PRO A 129 -15.31 -13.66 -10.45
C PRO A 129 -14.94 -13.18 -9.04
N ALA A 130 -13.72 -13.52 -8.61
CA ALA A 130 -13.18 -13.06 -7.35
C ALA A 130 -11.66 -12.89 -7.39
N LEU A 131 -11.17 -11.93 -6.60
CA LEU A 131 -9.76 -11.76 -6.29
C LEU A 131 -9.51 -12.17 -4.84
N VAL A 132 -8.49 -12.99 -4.63
CA VAL A 132 -8.19 -13.61 -3.34
C VAL A 132 -6.80 -13.26 -2.88
N MET A 133 -6.68 -13.04 -1.57
CA MET A 133 -5.40 -12.91 -0.87
C MET A 133 -5.50 -13.61 0.48
N THR A 134 -4.53 -14.47 0.78
CA THR A 134 -4.30 -14.96 2.14
C THR A 134 -3.01 -14.34 2.66
N ASN A 135 -3.06 -13.66 3.80
CA ASN A 135 -1.87 -13.07 4.40
C ASN A 135 -1.83 -13.25 5.91
N GLY A 136 -0.63 -13.28 6.47
CA GLY A 136 -0.38 -13.28 7.92
C GLY A 136 0.38 -12.04 8.37
N PRO A 137 0.76 -11.95 9.66
CA PRO A 137 1.56 -10.85 10.17
C PRO A 137 2.87 -10.73 9.41
N PHE A 138 3.27 -9.49 9.10
CA PHE A 138 4.57 -9.21 8.50
C PHE A 138 5.71 -9.50 9.48
N THR A 139 6.88 -9.85 8.96
CA THR A 139 8.06 -10.24 9.76
C THR A 139 8.95 -9.05 10.15
N SER A 140 8.46 -7.81 10.07
CA SER A 140 9.23 -6.62 10.45
C SER A 140 9.28 -6.42 11.97
N GLY A 141 10.49 -6.26 12.52
CA GLY A 141 10.75 -6.19 13.96
C GLY A 141 11.00 -7.57 14.59
N ALA A 142 11.96 -7.62 15.53
CA ALA A 142 12.54 -8.79 16.19
C ALA A 142 11.73 -10.09 16.12
N ALA A 143 12.41 -11.16 15.69
CA ALA A 143 11.94 -12.54 15.63
C ALA A 143 10.89 -12.88 16.69
N GLY A 144 9.68 -13.20 16.22
CA GLY A 144 8.63 -13.74 17.08
C GLY A 144 7.66 -12.69 17.59
N GLY A 145 6.65 -12.41 16.76
CA GLY A 145 5.34 -12.28 17.36
C GLY A 145 4.24 -12.27 16.31
N GLY A 146 3.24 -13.12 16.56
CA GLY A 146 1.96 -13.02 15.89
C GLY A 146 1.28 -11.70 16.26
N TYR A 147 -0.04 -11.61 16.03
CA TYR A 147 -0.89 -10.46 16.37
C TYR A 147 -0.91 -10.05 17.87
N LEU A 148 0.01 -10.59 18.68
CA LEU A 148 0.17 -10.39 20.11
C LEU A 148 1.48 -9.68 20.50
N SER A 149 2.45 -9.48 19.59
CA SER A 149 3.63 -8.65 19.88
C SER A 149 3.34 -7.18 19.63
N GLY A 150 2.60 -6.58 20.56
CA GLY A 150 2.61 -5.14 20.77
C GLY A 150 4.00 -4.66 21.15
N GLY A 151 4.90 -4.54 20.18
CA GLY A 151 6.19 -3.87 20.32
C GLY A 151 5.96 -2.36 20.38
N ALA A 152 5.87 -1.83 21.60
CA ALA A 152 5.88 -0.41 21.95
C ALA A 152 4.87 0.47 21.17
N ALA A 153 3.67 0.62 21.74
CA ALA A 153 2.55 1.49 21.33
C ALA A 153 1.51 0.87 20.36
N GLY A 154 0.60 0.06 20.90
CA GLY A 154 -0.86 0.13 20.67
C GLY A 154 -1.46 0.24 19.25
N MET A 155 -0.70 0.04 18.18
CA MET A 155 -1.18 0.19 16.81
C MET A 155 -1.70 -1.14 16.22
N PHE A 156 -2.72 -1.04 15.37
CA PHE A 156 -3.44 -2.17 14.81
C PHE A 156 -2.60 -2.91 13.75
N SER A 157 -2.56 -4.24 13.85
CA SER A 157 -2.09 -5.14 12.79
C SER A 157 -3.13 -6.22 12.54
N GLY A 158 -3.49 -6.42 11.27
CA GLY A 158 -4.52 -7.37 10.87
C GLY A 158 -5.30 -6.94 9.64
N PRO A 159 -6.45 -7.60 9.39
CA PRO A 159 -7.31 -7.27 8.26
C PRO A 159 -8.00 -5.93 8.45
N ALA A 160 -7.96 -5.09 7.42
CA ALA A 160 -8.63 -3.80 7.36
C ALA A 160 -9.32 -3.62 6.00
N ALA A 161 -10.41 -2.86 5.95
CA ALA A 161 -11.06 -2.50 4.70
C ALA A 161 -11.52 -1.04 4.74
N TYR A 162 -11.56 -0.40 3.58
CA TYR A 162 -12.27 0.86 3.42
C TYR A 162 -13.56 0.59 2.68
N VAL A 163 -14.66 0.71 3.40
CA VAL A 163 -15.99 0.33 2.92
C VAL A 163 -16.99 1.42 3.32
N ASN A 164 -17.83 1.83 2.37
CA ASN A 164 -18.81 2.91 2.56
C ASN A 164 -18.20 4.23 3.10
N GLY A 165 -16.96 4.54 2.69
CA GLY A 165 -16.26 5.76 3.11
C GLY A 165 -15.74 5.72 4.55
N LYS A 166 -15.57 4.52 5.13
CA LYS A 166 -15.03 4.35 6.49
C LYS A 166 -13.99 3.24 6.54
N LEU A 167 -12.95 3.47 7.35
CA LEU A 167 -11.98 2.45 7.71
C LEU A 167 -12.59 1.49 8.72
N GLU A 168 -12.58 0.20 8.40
CA GLU A 168 -12.94 -0.90 9.27
C GLU A 168 -11.67 -1.70 9.58
N GLU A 169 -11.30 -1.79 10.86
CA GLU A 169 -10.20 -2.62 11.36
C GLU A 169 -10.77 -3.87 12.07
N ILE A 170 -10.54 -5.03 11.49
CA ILE A 170 -11.16 -6.29 11.94
C ILE A 170 -10.17 -7.03 12.84
N LYS A 171 -10.53 -7.18 14.11
CA LYS A 171 -9.74 -8.00 15.04
C LYS A 171 -9.80 -9.47 14.61
N VAL A 172 -8.65 -10.11 14.38
CA VAL A 172 -8.55 -11.52 13.93
C VAL A 172 -9.39 -12.46 14.80
N LYS A 173 -9.43 -12.23 16.12
CA LYS A 173 -10.27 -13.03 17.04
C LYS A 173 -11.76 -13.07 16.69
N LYS A 174 -12.32 -12.03 16.04
CA LYS A 174 -13.71 -12.01 15.58
C LYS A 174 -13.96 -12.97 14.42
N LEU A 175 -12.90 -13.35 13.70
CA LEU A 175 -12.98 -14.31 12.59
C LEU A 175 -13.02 -15.76 13.08
N ALA A 176 -12.73 -16.01 14.37
CA ALA A 176 -12.90 -17.33 14.97
C ALA A 176 -14.39 -17.74 15.05
N ASP A 177 -15.29 -16.76 15.13
CA ASP A 177 -16.74 -16.97 15.18
C ASP A 177 -17.37 -17.16 13.78
N GLY A 178 -16.58 -16.99 12.72
CA GLY A 178 -17.00 -17.14 11.31
C GLY A 178 -16.49 -16.03 10.40
N PRO A 179 -16.79 -16.11 9.08
CA PRO A 179 -16.39 -15.08 8.12
C PRO A 179 -17.05 -13.73 8.41
N PHE A 180 -16.27 -12.65 8.31
CA PHE A 180 -16.76 -11.28 8.38
C PHE A 180 -17.08 -10.76 6.98
N MET A 181 -18.35 -10.41 6.75
CA MET A 181 -18.82 -9.89 5.46
C MET A 181 -18.64 -8.37 5.40
N LEU A 182 -18.01 -7.89 4.32
CA LEU A 182 -17.96 -6.48 3.97
C LEU A 182 -19.22 -6.11 3.19
N GLN A 183 -20.11 -5.36 3.83
CA GLN A 183 -21.37 -4.93 3.23
C GLN A 183 -21.24 -3.54 2.61
N GLY A 184 -21.65 -3.40 1.35
CA GLY A 184 -21.69 -2.13 0.64
C GLY A 184 -20.51 -1.92 -0.31
N ALA A 185 -20.18 -0.66 -0.56
CA ALA A 185 -19.18 -0.26 -1.54
C ALA A 185 -17.77 -0.43 -0.96
N VAL A 186 -17.13 -1.57 -1.26
CA VAL A 186 -15.74 -1.84 -0.87
C VAL A 186 -14.80 -1.09 -1.82
N ARG A 187 -13.98 -0.19 -1.27
CA ARG A 187 -12.93 0.52 -2.02
C ARG A 187 -11.63 -0.26 -2.06
N TRP A 188 -11.30 -0.93 -0.95
CA TRP A 188 -10.19 -1.86 -0.84
C TRP A 188 -10.35 -2.73 0.41
N ALA A 189 -9.70 -3.89 0.40
CA ALA A 189 -9.55 -4.78 1.54
C ALA A 189 -8.08 -5.21 1.64
N ALA A 190 -7.53 -5.19 2.85
CA ALA A 190 -6.08 -5.25 3.05
C ALA A 190 -5.70 -6.02 4.30
N HIS A 191 -4.44 -6.47 4.33
CA HIS A 191 -3.72 -6.78 5.54
C HIS A 191 -2.75 -5.63 5.83
N VAL A 192 -2.78 -5.09 7.05
CA VAL A 192 -1.98 -3.92 7.44
C VAL A 192 -1.22 -4.17 8.74
N ASP A 193 -0.10 -3.45 8.90
CA ASP A 193 0.53 -3.22 10.20
C ASP A 193 0.90 -1.73 10.35
N ASN A 194 1.88 -1.44 11.21
CA ASN A 194 2.35 -0.09 11.48
C ASN A 194 3.07 0.57 10.29
N TYR A 195 3.70 -0.23 9.42
CA TYR A 195 4.63 0.26 8.40
C TYR A 195 4.25 -0.15 6.98
N PHE A 196 3.49 -1.22 6.82
CA PHE A 196 3.28 -1.93 5.57
C PHE A 196 1.81 -2.33 5.37
N MET A 197 1.44 -2.48 4.10
CA MET A 197 0.10 -2.83 3.66
C MET A 197 0.19 -3.73 2.43
N CYS A 198 -0.61 -4.81 2.43
CA CYS A 198 -0.98 -5.57 1.25
C CYS A 198 -2.48 -5.38 1.02
N ALA A 199 -2.87 -4.61 0.02
CA ALA A 199 -4.27 -4.31 -0.28
C ALA A 199 -4.68 -4.90 -1.62
N LEU A 200 -5.91 -5.43 -1.67
CA LEU A 200 -6.63 -5.74 -2.88
C LEU A 200 -7.66 -4.64 -3.14
N ILE A 201 -7.69 -4.16 -4.38
CA ILE A 201 -8.58 -3.11 -4.83
C ILE A 201 -9.51 -3.74 -5.88
N PRO A 202 -10.82 -3.76 -5.62
CA PRO A 202 -11.78 -4.25 -6.57
C PRO A 202 -12.05 -3.25 -7.69
N GLY A 203 -12.49 -3.75 -8.85
CA GLY A 203 -13.22 -2.96 -9.83
C GLY A 203 -14.62 -2.56 -9.34
N LYS A 204 -15.53 -2.26 -10.26
CA LYS A 204 -16.90 -1.83 -9.92
C LYS A 204 -17.73 -2.96 -9.29
N GLY A 205 -18.52 -2.62 -8.27
CA GLY A 205 -19.63 -3.46 -7.79
C GLY A 205 -19.24 -4.66 -6.93
N ASN A 206 -18.03 -4.70 -6.38
CA ASN A 206 -17.57 -5.86 -5.61
C ASN A 206 -17.99 -5.80 -4.14
N THR A 207 -18.32 -6.96 -3.59
CA THR A 207 -18.43 -7.20 -2.14
C THR A 207 -17.17 -7.91 -1.65
N GLY A 208 -17.03 -8.09 -0.34
CA GLY A 208 -15.88 -8.82 0.17
C GLY A 208 -16.12 -9.58 1.47
N THR A 209 -15.18 -10.45 1.78
CA THR A 209 -15.22 -11.28 3.00
C THR A 209 -13.82 -11.43 3.56
N PHE A 210 -13.71 -11.37 4.89
CA PHE A 210 -12.55 -11.83 5.64
C PHE A 210 -12.88 -13.13 6.36
N SER A 211 -11.99 -14.10 6.32
CA SER A 211 -12.13 -15.38 7.03
C SER A 211 -10.79 -15.83 7.58
N ALA A 212 -10.76 -16.39 8.78
CA ALA A 212 -9.54 -16.97 9.34
C ALA A 212 -9.13 -18.23 8.56
N VAL A 213 -7.83 -18.42 8.35
CA VAL A 213 -7.23 -19.63 7.79
C VAL A 213 -6.11 -20.08 8.71
N GLY A 214 -6.33 -21.20 9.42
CA GLY A 214 -5.46 -21.61 10.52
C GLY A 214 -5.41 -20.57 11.64
N ASP A 215 -4.32 -20.58 12.41
CA ASP A 215 -4.26 -19.78 13.64
C ASP A 215 -3.96 -18.29 13.41
N ASN A 216 -3.25 -17.95 12.33
CA ASN A 216 -2.66 -16.62 12.15
C ASN A 216 -2.78 -16.05 10.73
N LYS A 217 -3.52 -16.67 9.82
CA LYS A 217 -3.71 -16.09 8.48
C LYS A 217 -5.15 -15.63 8.31
N VAL A 218 -5.31 -14.57 7.54
CA VAL A 218 -6.62 -14.10 7.12
C VAL A 218 -6.69 -14.20 5.61
N ARG A 219 -7.75 -14.84 5.15
CA ARG A 219 -8.15 -14.91 3.76
C ARG A 219 -9.16 -13.82 3.47
N THR A 220 -8.86 -13.05 2.44
CA THR A 220 -9.68 -11.97 1.89
C THR A 220 -10.18 -12.41 0.53
N VAL A 221 -11.47 -12.28 0.30
CA VAL A 221 -12.11 -12.50 -1.02
C VAL A 221 -12.83 -11.22 -1.40
N LEU A 222 -12.57 -10.69 -2.59
CA LEU A 222 -13.36 -9.64 -3.21
C LEU A 222 -14.07 -10.22 -4.43
N THR A 223 -15.39 -10.17 -4.48
CA THR A 223 -16.17 -10.81 -5.56
C THR A 223 -17.14 -9.85 -6.22
N GLY A 224 -17.28 -10.01 -7.54
CA GLY A 224 -18.26 -9.30 -8.36
C GLY A 224 -19.66 -9.91 -8.36
N GLY A 225 -19.86 -11.01 -7.62
CA GLY A 225 -21.12 -11.76 -7.62
C GLY A 225 -21.26 -12.70 -8.82
N ILE A 226 -22.44 -13.30 -8.97
CA ILE A 226 -22.71 -14.30 -10.02
C ILE A 226 -23.06 -13.62 -11.35
N LEU A 227 -22.41 -14.06 -12.41
CA LEU A 227 -22.66 -13.66 -13.79
C LEU A 227 -22.93 -14.90 -14.65
N LYS A 228 -23.76 -14.75 -15.68
CA LYS A 228 -23.96 -15.76 -16.72
C LYS A 228 -23.31 -15.29 -18.01
N MET A 229 -22.61 -16.19 -18.68
CA MET A 229 -21.94 -15.94 -19.96
C MET A 229 -22.46 -16.91 -21.03
N ALA A 230 -23.00 -16.40 -22.13
CA ALA A 230 -23.36 -17.18 -23.29
C ALA A 230 -22.13 -17.79 -23.99
N PRO A 231 -22.28 -18.86 -24.79
CA PRO A 231 -21.20 -19.36 -25.64
C PRO A 231 -20.60 -18.26 -26.53
N GLY A 232 -19.28 -18.12 -26.53
CA GLY A 232 -18.57 -17.07 -27.27
C GLY A 232 -18.56 -15.70 -26.61
N GLU A 233 -19.22 -15.51 -25.46
CA GLU A 233 -19.21 -14.24 -24.72
C GLU A 233 -17.87 -14.02 -24.02
N THR A 234 -17.48 -12.75 -23.93
CA THR A 234 -16.24 -12.31 -23.29
C THR A 234 -16.56 -11.18 -22.32
N GLU A 235 -15.99 -11.28 -21.12
CA GLU A 235 -16.17 -10.31 -20.04
C GLU A 235 -14.81 -9.82 -19.53
N GLU A 236 -14.75 -8.54 -19.17
CA GLU A 236 -13.53 -7.92 -18.62
C GLU A 236 -13.70 -7.60 -17.13
N PHE A 237 -12.74 -8.04 -16.33
CA PHE A 237 -12.64 -7.71 -14.92
C PHE A 237 -11.35 -6.95 -14.64
N ARG A 238 -11.42 -5.93 -13.79
CA ARG A 238 -10.25 -5.17 -13.36
C ARG A 238 -10.11 -5.22 -11.86
N TYR A 239 -8.88 -5.47 -11.44
CA TYR A 239 -8.48 -5.48 -10.06
C TYR A 239 -7.08 -4.91 -9.95
N GLU A 240 -6.74 -4.42 -8.77
CA GLU A 240 -5.38 -3.97 -8.51
C GLU A 240 -4.91 -4.48 -7.15
N GLY A 241 -3.60 -4.54 -6.98
CA GLY A 241 -2.98 -4.90 -5.72
C GLY A 241 -1.91 -3.90 -5.33
N PHE A 242 -1.94 -3.41 -4.09
CA PHE A 242 -0.89 -2.57 -3.52
C PHE A 242 -0.09 -3.39 -2.51
N PHE A 243 1.24 -3.46 -2.68
CA PHE A 243 2.13 -4.21 -1.79
C PHE A 243 3.30 -3.32 -1.39
N GLY A 244 3.21 -2.64 -0.25
CA GLY A 244 4.21 -1.62 0.03
C GLY A 244 4.10 -0.91 1.36
N PRO A 245 4.90 0.14 1.54
CA PRO A 245 4.95 0.91 2.78
C PRO A 245 3.72 1.81 2.91
N LYS A 246 3.24 1.97 4.15
CA LYS A 246 2.19 2.92 4.53
C LYS A 246 2.73 4.35 4.60
N LYS A 247 3.22 4.87 3.47
CA LYS A 247 3.68 6.27 3.35
C LYS A 247 2.66 7.10 2.56
N LEU A 248 2.25 8.23 3.12
CA LEU A 248 1.22 9.10 2.54
C LEU A 248 1.45 9.43 1.05
N ALA A 249 2.69 9.70 0.63
CA ALA A 249 3.01 10.00 -0.77
C ALA A 249 2.56 8.87 -1.71
N TYR A 250 3.04 7.64 -1.46
CA TYR A 250 2.67 6.47 -2.29
C TYR A 250 1.19 6.13 -2.20
N LEU A 251 0.57 6.25 -1.02
CA LEU A 251 -0.84 5.89 -0.85
C LEU A 251 -1.79 6.88 -1.53
N LYS A 252 -1.50 8.18 -1.50
CA LYS A 252 -2.34 9.22 -2.13
C LYS A 252 -2.28 9.15 -3.65
N GLU A 253 -1.11 8.89 -4.21
CA GLU A 253 -0.89 8.77 -5.66
C GLU A 253 -1.70 7.63 -6.28
N THR A 254 -2.12 6.63 -5.49
CA THR A 254 -2.96 5.54 -5.99
C THR A 254 -4.37 5.97 -6.40
N GLY A 255 -4.93 7.02 -5.78
CA GLY A 255 -6.33 7.44 -6.02
C GLY A 255 -7.41 6.50 -5.44
N TYR A 256 -7.03 5.53 -4.60
CA TYR A 256 -7.95 4.56 -3.98
C TYR A 256 -8.22 4.80 -2.50
N ASP A 257 -7.89 5.99 -1.99
CA ASP A 257 -8.08 6.32 -0.56
C ASP A 257 -7.31 5.37 0.37
N LEU A 258 -6.20 4.79 -0.11
CA LEU A 258 -5.36 3.92 0.73
C LEU A 258 -4.74 4.69 1.91
N ALA A 259 -4.61 6.03 1.77
CA ALA A 259 -4.13 6.90 2.83
C ALA A 259 -4.97 6.84 4.11
N GLU A 260 -6.26 6.47 4.00
CA GLU A 260 -7.16 6.29 5.15
C GLU A 260 -6.72 5.12 6.05
N ALA A 261 -5.88 4.20 5.57
CA ALA A 261 -5.29 3.16 6.40
C ALA A 261 -4.23 3.70 7.39
N ILE A 262 -3.80 4.94 7.22
CA ILE A 262 -2.96 5.64 8.20
C ILE A 262 -3.91 6.27 9.22
N ASN A 263 -4.29 5.47 10.21
CA ASN A 263 -5.07 5.96 11.33
C ASN A 263 -4.13 6.72 12.29
N PHE A 264 -4.16 8.05 12.24
CA PHE A 264 -3.44 8.89 13.21
C PHE A 264 -4.06 8.82 14.61
N GLY A 265 -5.23 8.20 14.77
CA GLY A 265 -5.90 8.02 16.06
C GLY A 265 -5.96 9.31 16.87
N TRP A 266 -5.61 9.23 18.15
CA TRP A 266 -5.51 10.36 19.08
C TRP A 266 -4.35 11.34 18.79
N PHE A 267 -3.40 11.01 17.90
CA PHE A 267 -2.29 11.90 17.58
C PHE A 267 -2.72 13.11 16.73
N ASP A 268 -3.84 13.05 16.00
CA ASP A 268 -4.43 14.25 15.38
C ASP A 268 -4.87 15.29 16.41
N ILE A 269 -5.28 14.82 17.60
CA ILE A 269 -5.66 15.67 18.73
C ILE A 269 -4.40 16.26 19.40
N LEU A 270 -3.27 15.53 19.40
CA LEU A 270 -1.98 15.99 19.94
C LEU A 270 -1.15 16.84 18.98
N ALA A 271 -1.29 16.64 17.68
CA ALA A 271 -0.53 17.35 16.64
C ALA A 271 -0.83 18.85 16.68
N LYS A 272 -2.08 19.24 16.95
CA LYS A 272 -2.49 20.64 17.09
C LYS A 272 -1.78 21.32 18.29
N PRO A 273 -1.86 20.81 19.54
CA PRO A 273 -1.11 21.33 20.68
C PRO A 273 0.40 21.39 20.47
N MET A 274 1.00 20.36 19.86
CA MET A 274 2.44 20.35 19.60
C MET A 274 2.86 21.39 18.56
N LEU A 275 2.06 21.61 17.53
CA LEU A 275 2.30 22.68 16.55
C LEU A 275 2.17 24.06 17.20
N TYR A 276 1.18 24.26 18.08
CA TYR A 276 1.07 25.48 18.89
C TYR A 276 2.30 25.67 19.79
N LEU A 277 2.78 24.60 20.43
CA LEU A 277 3.94 24.66 21.31
C LEU A 277 5.22 24.95 20.53
N LEU A 278 5.39 24.35 19.34
CA LEU A 278 6.51 24.63 18.46
C LEU A 278 6.49 26.10 17.99
N ASN A 279 5.34 26.60 17.56
CA ASN A 279 5.17 28.01 17.20
C ASN A 279 5.41 28.94 18.39
N PHE A 280 5.01 28.55 19.60
CA PHE A 280 5.30 29.30 20.82
C PHE A 280 6.80 29.38 21.11
N PHE A 281 7.54 28.28 20.97
CA PHE A 281 9.00 28.29 21.13
C PHE A 281 9.70 29.10 20.04
N LEU A 282 9.27 28.97 18.78
CA LEU A 282 9.80 29.75 17.67
C LEU A 282 9.53 31.25 17.84
N PHE A 283 8.34 31.62 18.32
CA PHE A 283 7.99 33.00 18.66
C PHE A 283 8.84 33.55 19.81
N CYS A 284 8.96 32.82 20.92
CA CYS A 284 9.77 33.23 22.07
C CYS A 284 11.26 33.37 21.73
N CYS A 285 11.83 32.41 20.99
CA CYS A 285 13.22 32.47 20.55
C CYS A 285 13.44 33.59 19.51
N GLY A 286 12.45 33.89 18.66
CA GLY A 286 12.48 35.03 17.75
C GLY A 286 12.51 36.38 18.48
N GLN A 287 11.74 36.54 19.56
CA GLN A 287 11.71 37.74 20.40
C GLN A 287 13.02 37.96 21.19
N LEU A 288 13.67 36.89 21.65
CA LEU A 288 14.99 36.95 22.30
C LEU A 288 16.11 37.39 21.33
N ARG A 289 15.99 37.08 20.03
CA ARG A 289 16.93 37.53 19.00
C ARG A 289 16.74 39.02 18.64
N TYR A 290 15.50 39.52 18.68
CA TYR A 290 15.18 40.94 18.47
C TYR A 290 15.67 41.84 19.63
N ARG A 291 15.63 41.34 20.88
CA ARG A 291 16.09 42.08 22.07
C ARG A 291 17.61 42.17 22.20
N HIS A 292 18.37 41.33 21.49
CA HIS A 292 19.83 41.40 21.49
C HIS A 292 20.42 42.30 20.38
N HIS A 293 19.61 42.72 19.41
CA HIS A 293 20.02 43.64 18.33
C HIS A 293 19.50 45.08 18.51
N SER A 294 18.61 45.32 19.48
CA SER A 294 18.08 46.65 19.81
C SER A 294 18.67 47.23 21.10
N GLY A 295 19.75 46.62 21.63
CA GLY A 295 20.36 46.95 22.91
C GLY A 295 21.59 47.86 22.85
N ASP A 296 21.86 48.54 21.73
CA ASP A 296 23.02 49.44 21.67
C ASP A 296 22.81 50.63 20.72
N LEU A 297 21.80 51.47 20.99
CA LEU A 297 21.77 52.87 20.53
C LEU A 297 21.01 53.73 21.55
N SER A 298 21.62 54.00 22.70
CA SER A 298 21.25 55.14 23.54
C SER A 298 22.37 56.17 23.49
N GLY A 299 22.18 57.23 22.71
CA GLY A 299 22.97 58.44 22.86
C GLY A 299 23.18 59.26 21.59
N GLN A 300 22.14 59.98 21.14
CA GLN A 300 22.18 61.40 20.75
C GLN A 300 20.82 61.79 20.16
N GLY A 301 20.17 62.81 20.76
CA GLY A 301 18.87 63.30 20.33
C GLY A 301 18.96 64.21 19.10
N LEU A 302 17.84 64.40 18.40
CA LEU A 302 17.17 65.70 18.15
C LEU A 302 15.95 65.49 17.21
N LEU A 303 14.80 66.07 17.63
CA LEU A 303 13.68 66.65 16.85
C LEU A 303 13.48 66.30 15.35
N LEU A 304 12.28 65.80 14.97
CA LEU A 304 11.11 66.56 14.40
C LEU A 304 10.21 65.73 13.45
N ALA A 305 8.89 65.94 13.64
CA ALA A 305 7.79 66.05 12.64
C ALA A 305 7.25 64.82 11.86
N ASP A 306 5.95 64.55 12.16
CA ASP A 306 4.77 64.39 11.29
C ASP A 306 4.65 63.35 10.14
N HIS A 307 3.55 62.58 10.31
CA HIS A 307 2.55 62.10 9.33
C HIS A 307 2.81 60.85 8.43
N PRO A 308 1.74 60.17 7.95
CA PRO A 308 1.64 58.71 7.87
C PRO A 308 1.43 58.20 6.43
N GLU A 309 1.01 56.94 6.28
CA GLU A 309 0.86 56.14 5.03
C GLU A 309 2.16 55.43 4.64
N GLY A 310 2.20 54.18 4.21
CA GLY A 310 1.24 53.16 3.78
C GLY A 310 2.05 52.08 3.05
N HIS A 311 1.45 50.90 2.82
CA HIS A 311 1.92 49.81 1.93
C HIS A 311 3.14 48.97 2.38
N GLU A 312 2.94 47.68 2.67
CA GLU A 312 3.10 46.53 1.75
C GLU A 312 4.52 46.40 1.20
N VAL A 313 5.28 45.35 1.58
CA VAL A 313 6.14 44.60 0.63
C VAL A 313 6.41 43.16 1.12
N HIS A 314 5.99 42.21 0.28
CA HIS A 314 6.59 40.96 -0.21
C HIS A 314 7.80 40.25 0.45
N GLU A 315 7.71 38.93 0.32
CA GLU A 315 8.74 37.89 0.27
C GLU A 315 10.00 38.28 -0.53
N GLU A 316 11.19 37.89 -0.05
CA GLU A 316 12.16 37.15 -0.87
C GLU A 316 13.22 36.43 -0.03
N TYR A 317 13.64 35.28 -0.57
CA TYR A 317 14.59 34.29 -0.10
C TYR A 317 16.04 34.79 -0.03
N ALA A 318 16.91 34.15 0.79
CA ALA A 318 18.05 33.37 0.28
C ALA A 318 19.01 32.88 1.36
N GLU A 319 19.51 31.67 1.07
CA GLU A 319 20.67 30.92 1.51
C GLU A 319 21.86 31.69 2.13
N THR A 320 22.58 31.01 3.03
CA THR A 320 23.98 30.51 2.86
C THR A 320 24.70 30.55 4.21
N ALA A 321 25.27 29.43 4.67
CA ALA A 321 26.60 29.37 5.30
C ALA A 321 26.91 27.96 5.82
N THR A 322 27.49 27.14 4.94
CA THR A 322 28.30 25.97 5.31
C THR A 322 29.75 26.32 5.00
N GLN A 323 30.54 26.77 5.98
CA GLN A 323 32.00 26.70 5.86
C GLN A 323 32.72 26.87 7.20
N GLY A 324 33.63 25.93 7.48
CA GLY A 324 34.88 26.23 8.17
C GLY A 324 35.01 25.75 9.62
N ARG A 325 35.45 24.51 9.81
CA ARG A 325 36.61 24.27 10.69
C ARG A 325 37.29 22.94 10.38
N LYS A 326 38.51 23.04 9.86
CA LYS A 326 39.48 21.96 9.75
C LYS A 326 40.67 22.28 10.68
N THR A 327 41.25 21.18 11.18
CA THR A 327 42.66 20.93 11.54
C THR A 327 43.29 21.52 12.81
N SER A 328 43.70 20.62 13.72
CA SER A 328 45.10 20.21 14.02
C SER A 328 45.10 19.41 15.35
N GLY A 329 45.85 18.33 15.63
CA GLY A 329 46.94 17.55 15.00
C GLY A 329 47.26 16.36 15.96
N GLU A 330 47.55 15.16 15.44
CA GLU A 330 48.83 14.39 15.56
C GLU A 330 49.38 14.23 16.99
N VAL A 331 49.66 13.01 17.51
CA VAL A 331 50.54 11.91 17.04
C VAL A 331 49.92 10.53 17.31
#